data_AF-A0A519GLL9-F1
#
_entry.id   AF-A0A519GLL9-F1
#
_cell.length_a   1.000
_cell.length_b   1.000
_cell.length_c   1.000
_cell.angle_alpha   90.00
_cell.angle_beta   90.00
_cell.angle_gamma   90.00
#
_symmetry.space_group_name_H-M   'P 1'
#
loop_
_entity.id
_entity.type
_entity.pdbx_description
1 polymer ?
#
loop_
_entity_poly.entity_id
_entity_poly.type
_entity_poly.pdbx_seq_one_letter_code
_entity_poly.pdbx_strand_id
1 'polypeptide(L)' 'MRIATWNVNSIRSRVDRVTAFLERHDVDVLAIQETKCREDQFPALELSSMGYEYVHVGLNQ' A
#
# COMPACT_ATOMS: atom_id res chain seq x y z
N MET A 1 -4.19 15.54 -7.79
CA MET A 1 -3.89 14.31 -8.54
C MET A 1 -2.38 14.10 -8.70
N ARG A 2 -1.82 13.44 -7.70
CA ARG A 2 -0.46 12.94 -7.56
C ARG A 2 -0.54 11.41 -7.60
N ILE A 3 0.27 10.83 -8.47
CA ILE A 3 0.36 9.38 -8.63
C ILE A 3 1.80 8.99 -8.31
N ALA A 4 1.96 7.98 -7.47
CA ALA A 4 3.26 7.46 -7.08
C ALA A 4 3.32 5.95 -7.34
N THR A 5 4.55 5.45 -7.49
CA THR A 5 4.83 4.02 -7.51
C THR A 5 5.94 3.71 -6.54
N TRP A 6 5.83 2.60 -5.82
CA TRP A 6 6.83 2.18 -4.85
C TRP A 6 6.94 0.66 -4.76
N ASN A 7 8.14 0.15 -5.04
CA ASN A 7 8.56 -1.18 -4.61
C ASN A 7 8.89 -1.14 -3.10
N VAL A 8 7.98 -1.67 -2.28
CA VAL A 8 8.07 -1.58 -0.82
C VAL A 8 8.88 -2.71 -0.20
N ASN A 9 9.12 -3.80 -0.95
CA ASN A 9 9.81 -5.00 -0.46
C ASN A 9 9.21 -5.50 0.88
N SER A 10 7.98 -6.03 0.85
CA SER A 10 7.10 -6.40 1.98
C SER A 10 6.27 -5.24 2.56
N ILE A 11 5.00 -5.14 2.13
CA ILE A 11 4.07 -4.12 2.63
C ILE A 11 3.80 -4.29 4.12
N ARG A 12 3.71 -5.52 4.61
CA ARG A 12 3.43 -5.82 6.02
C ARG A 12 4.48 -5.24 6.96
N SER A 13 5.74 -5.24 6.54
CA SER A 13 6.83 -4.70 7.33
C SER A 13 7.03 -3.19 7.13
N ARG A 14 6.27 -2.55 6.22
CA ARG A 14 6.41 -1.13 5.85
C ARG A 14 5.09 -0.34 5.86
N VAL A 15 3.99 -0.90 6.37
CA VAL A 15 2.67 -0.23 6.33
C VAL A 15 2.72 1.17 6.94
N ASP A 16 3.36 1.33 8.11
CA ASP A 16 3.50 2.63 8.77
C ASP A 16 4.29 3.65 7.93
N ARG A 17 5.25 3.19 7.13
CA ARG A 17 6.02 4.06 6.23
C ARG A 17 5.19 4.45 5.01
N VAL A 18 4.35 3.55 4.53
CA VAL A 18 3.45 3.79 3.41
C VAL A 18 2.37 4.79 3.80
N THR A 19 1.70 4.59 4.94
CA THR A 19 0.68 5.52 5.44
C THR A 19 1.26 6.91 5.70
N ALA A 20 2.43 6.99 6.36
CA ALA A 20 3.11 8.27 6.57
C ALA A 20 3.56 8.95 5.25
N PHE A 21 3.92 8.17 4.23
CA PHE A 21 4.25 8.69 2.91
C PHE A 21 3.02 9.27 2.20
N LEU A 22 1.90 8.54 2.22
CA LEU A 22 0.62 8.97 1.64
C LEU A 22 0.17 10.30 2.26
N GLU A 23 0.20 10.40 3.59
CA GLU A 23 -0.19 11.62 4.31
C GLU A 23 0.75 12.79 4.02
N ARG A 24 2.07 12.58 4.13
CA ARG A 24 3.06 13.65 3.93
C ARG A 24 3.02 14.24 2.53
N HIS A 25 2.79 13.40 1.53
CA HIS A 25 2.88 13.78 0.13
C HIS A 25 1.53 13.99 -0.54
N ASP A 26 0.42 13.85 0.20
CA ASP A 26 -0.95 14.05 -0.30
C ASP A 26 -1.16 13.31 -1.63
N VAL A 27 -0.90 11.99 -1.60
CA VAL A 27 -0.86 11.14 -2.81
C VAL A 27 -2.24 10.61 -3.12
N ASP A 28 -2.82 10.96 -4.27
CA ASP A 28 -4.14 10.46 -4.66
C ASP A 28 -4.14 8.96 -5.03
N VAL A 29 -3.07 8.46 -5.67
CA VAL A 29 -2.95 7.04 -6.08
C VAL A 29 -1.53 6.52 -5.86
N LEU A 30 -1.40 5.38 -5.19
CA LEU A 30 -0.13 4.70 -4.98
C LEU A 30 -0.16 3.28 -5.56
N ALA A 31 0.67 3.02 -6.57
CA ALA A 31 0.93 1.68 -7.07
C ALA A 31 2.06 1.01 -6.26
N ILE A 32 1.79 -0.16 -5.67
CA ILE A 32 2.76 -0.86 -4.80
C ILE A 32 3.26 -2.13 -5.48
N GLN A 33 4.57 -2.37 -5.42
CA GLN A 33 5.22 -3.60 -5.91
C GLN A 33 5.95 -4.33 -4.78
N GLU A 34 6.20 -5.63 -4.97
CA GLU A 34 6.79 -6.52 -3.97
C GLU A 34 6.07 -6.46 -2.62
N THR A 35 4.74 -6.63 -2.61
CA THR A 35 3.97 -6.64 -1.36
C THR A 35 4.38 -7.79 -0.42
N LYS A 36 4.87 -8.91 -0.95
CA LYS A 36 5.35 -10.11 -0.21
C LYS A 36 4.36 -10.58 0.84
N CYS A 37 3.09 -10.57 0.45
CA CYS A 37 1.98 -10.98 1.28
C CYS A 37 0.85 -11.51 0.40
N ARG A 38 0.12 -12.49 0.94
CA ARG A 38 -1.14 -12.96 0.39
C ARG A 38 -2.26 -11.94 0.64
N GLU A 39 -3.38 -12.13 -0.05
CA GLU A 39 -4.59 -11.31 0.09
C GLU A 39 -5.03 -11.16 1.56
N ASP A 40 -5.07 -12.27 2.31
CA ASP A 40 -5.48 -12.32 3.72
C ASP A 40 -4.54 -11.59 4.68
N GLN A 41 -3.35 -11.22 4.20
CA GLN A 41 -2.32 -10.57 4.99
C GLN A 41 -2.06 -9.12 4.54
N PHE A 42 -2.77 -8.63 3.54
CA PHE A 42 -2.64 -7.26 3.06
C PHE A 42 -3.22 -6.30 4.11
N PRO A 43 -2.53 -5.19 4.46
CA PRO A 43 -2.98 -4.24 5.46
C PRO A 43 -4.09 -3.32 4.92
N ALA A 44 -5.22 -3.92 4.58
CA ALA A 44 -6.38 -3.25 4.04
C ALA A 44 -7.03 -2.28 5.04
N LEU A 45 -7.02 -2.63 6.34
CA LEU A 45 -7.66 -1.83 7.37
C LEU A 45 -6.96 -0.48 7.56
N GLU A 46 -5.62 -0.49 7.54
CA GLU A 46 -4.79 0.71 7.70
C GLU A 46 -5.00 1.70 6.55
N LEU A 47 -5.04 1.20 5.31
CA LEU A 47 -5.26 2.03 4.13
C LEU A 47 -6.71 2.52 4.03
N SER A 48 -7.69 1.65 4.29
CA SER A 48 -9.11 2.02 4.26
C SER A 48 -9.49 3.01 5.36
N SER A 49 -8.83 2.95 6.53
CA SER A 49 -9.01 3.93 7.61
C SER A 49 -8.51 5.33 7.23
N MET A 50 -7.62 5.45 6.25
CA MET A 50 -7.19 6.73 5.66
C MET A 50 -8.10 7.19 4.51
N GLY A 51 -9.13 6.41 4.15
CA GLY A 51 -10.03 6.70 3.04
C GLY A 51 -9.55 6.19 1.68
N TYR A 52 -8.49 5.37 1.62
CA TYR A 52 -8.06 4.74 0.37
C TYR A 52 -8.84 3.47 0.09
N GLU A 53 -9.31 3.33 -1.14
CA GLU A 53 -9.70 2.06 -1.71
C GLU A 53 -8.46 1.29 -2.19
N TYR A 54 -8.52 -0.04 -2.18
CA TYR A 54 -7.41 -0.87 -2.63
C TYR A 54 -7.88 -2.00 -3.54
N VAL A 55 -6.98 -2.42 -4.43
CA VAL A 55 -7.07 -3.65 -5.19
C VAL A 55 -5.72 -4.34 -5.07
N HIS A 56 -5.71 -5.60 -4.65
CA HIS A 56 -4.50 -6.41 -4.54
C HIS A 56 -4.56 -7.55 -5.55
N VAL A 57 -3.44 -7.80 -6.23
CA VAL A 57 -3.29 -8.93 -7.15
C VAL A 57 -1.86 -9.44 -7.02
N GLY A 58 -1.70 -10.73 -6.72
CA GLY A 58 -0.40 -11.39 -6.67
C GLY A 58 -0.56 -12.90 -6.80
N LEU A 59 0.15 -13.50 -7.77
CA LEU A 59 -0.06 -14.91 -8.13
C LEU A 59 0.79 -15.90 -7.32
N ASN A 60 1.80 -15.45 -6.56
CA ASN A 60 2.74 -16.31 -5.82
C ASN A 60 3.41 -15.53 -4.65
N GLN A 61 2.63 -15.05 -3.68
CA GLN A 61 3.12 -14.20 -2.59
C GLN A 61 3.23 -14.92 -1.24
#